data_AF-A0AAV0YE19-F1
#
_entry.id   AF-A0AAV0YE19-F1
#
_cell.length_a   1.000
_cell.length_b   1.000
_cell.length_c   1.000
_cell.angle_alpha   90.00
_cell.angle_beta   90.00
_cell.angle_gamma   90.00
#
_symmetry.space_group_name_H-M   'P 1'
#
loop_
_entity.id
_entity.type
_entity.pdbx_description
1 polymer ?
#
loop_
_entity_poly.entity_id
_entity_poly.type
_entity_poly.pdbx_seq_one_letter_code
_entity_poly.pdbx_strand_id
1 'polypeptide(L)'
;MNPAENDILDYNYPYDELPQLKELLEKWGLQCVYQTCVDQLIDIKMLSIMKTYHVEKLLSKFPWGIIFKFEFELTKWQTNNSIVTVSNDHNSSTNLGEIVLCSSSTPIVEYFHKSPNIKYQLKVDEVLNSTTQGALILSYYEKNNKLNDGIRSTLVDILIGSVLSQKLPMSVILAESIADQIVVMFKSEVKDVYFMKIGNNKNPKGKLYAKYYNCLRNLKNNGLVPTSAVKHKTYNDKHQKTNWTEREFVSEIEIDGILDILKHGNSTFPELESMWNATINYRLNNIKCATSTADILKTWKHYLLPYGHKLIDIDYNALFPITNNIYHDFNDKAEKIIKLLDEKVKDTNCRKILENLVSNNNDIDMNENVKNAALFYLLHAMFAQTSRKVTTDSNGKKNMVKYSIKDSQDSFIVFKESVEAQQHHLEQLRNRGIPIQPFILIVGTMNVQKEILVYFDSVMYKVHSVLRSIEVCFKIFHLFNLEYPSQSAIVWQFIQKYFFCVHSRYDTPFPKLVQILAELNQ
;
A
#
# COMPACT_ATOMS: atom_id res chain seq x y z
N MET A 1 58.67 14.26 -0.82
CA MET A 1 58.04 15.00 -1.93
C MET A 1 56.77 14.29 -2.34
N ASN A 2 55.62 14.72 -1.82
CA ASN A 2 54.43 14.87 -2.64
C ASN A 2 53.54 15.94 -1.97
N PRO A 3 53.26 17.06 -2.66
CA PRO A 3 52.62 18.25 -2.09
C PRO A 3 51.11 18.20 -2.29
N ALA A 4 50.34 18.39 -1.22
CA ALA A 4 48.97 18.90 -1.25
C ALA A 4 48.48 19.15 0.20
N GLU A 5 49.28 19.86 0.98
CA GLU A 5 48.78 20.70 2.06
C GLU A 5 48.63 22.11 1.49
N ASN A 6 47.54 22.79 1.83
CA ASN A 6 47.11 24.13 1.42
C ASN A 6 46.41 24.25 0.07
N ASP A 7 45.11 23.96 0.07
CA ASP A 7 44.12 24.77 -0.64
C ASP A 7 42.91 24.96 0.29
N ILE A 8 43.09 25.81 1.31
CA ILE A 8 41.96 26.41 2.03
C ILE A 8 41.38 27.43 1.05
N LEU A 9 40.33 27.01 0.35
CA LEU A 9 39.46 27.89 -0.40
C LEU A 9 38.94 28.97 0.55
N ASP A 10 39.17 30.22 0.14
CA ASP A 10 38.86 31.48 0.80
C ASP A 10 37.33 31.70 0.90
N TYR A 11 36.65 30.83 1.64
CA TYR A 11 35.28 31.07 2.06
C TYR A 11 35.35 32.06 3.22
N ASN A 12 34.73 33.24 3.05
CA ASN A 12 34.47 34.22 4.11
C ASN A 12 33.54 33.61 5.18
N TYR A 13 34.04 32.62 5.91
CA TYR A 13 33.38 31.99 7.03
C TYR A 13 33.58 32.89 8.25
N PRO A 14 32.52 33.31 8.95
CA PRO A 14 32.62 34.25 10.05
C PRO A 14 33.20 33.56 11.28
N TYR A 15 34.51 33.35 11.32
CA TYR A 15 35.22 32.74 12.45
C TYR A 15 34.96 33.51 13.76
N ASP A 16 34.66 34.80 13.68
CA ASP A 16 34.31 35.66 14.81
C ASP A 16 32.95 35.30 15.45
N GLU A 17 32.06 34.59 14.74
CA GLU A 17 30.76 34.14 15.24
C GLU A 17 30.80 32.72 15.85
N LEU A 18 31.94 32.02 15.77
CA LEU A 18 32.12 30.69 16.36
C LEU A 18 31.84 30.61 17.87
N PRO A 19 32.19 31.62 18.69
CA PRO A 19 31.83 31.63 20.11
C PRO A 19 30.31 31.65 20.32
N GLN A 20 29.56 32.38 19.49
CA GLN A 20 28.09 32.48 19.59
C GLN A 20 27.42 31.17 19.19
N LEU A 21 27.93 30.52 18.13
CA LEU A 21 27.49 29.18 17.73
C LEU A 21 27.73 28.16 18.85
N LYS A 22 28.91 28.19 19.48
CA LYS A 22 29.24 27.30 20.59
C LYS A 22 28.31 27.51 21.78
N GLU A 23 28.09 28.76 22.19
CA GLU A 23 27.20 29.11 23.30
C GLU A 23 25.75 28.67 23.02
N LEU A 24 25.27 28.82 21.78
CA LEU A 24 23.94 28.40 21.38
C LEU A 24 23.77 26.87 21.49
N LEU A 25 24.74 26.10 20.98
CA LEU A 25 24.71 24.64 21.06
C LEU A 25 24.88 24.14 22.51
N GLU A 26 25.64 24.85 23.35
CA GLU A 26 25.73 24.58 24.79
C GLU A 26 24.38 24.82 25.48
N LYS A 27 23.67 25.90 25.16
CA LYS A 27 22.30 26.15 25.66
C LYS A 27 21.32 25.06 25.26
N TRP A 28 21.50 24.43 24.10
CA TRP A 28 20.70 23.27 23.67
C TRP A 28 21.16 21.95 24.30
N GLY A 29 22.27 21.94 25.04
CA GLY A 29 22.91 20.73 25.55
C GLY A 29 23.33 19.79 24.41
N LEU A 30 23.88 20.37 23.33
CA LEU A 30 24.31 19.71 22.08
C LEU A 30 25.74 20.10 21.68
N GLN A 31 26.61 20.35 22.67
CA GLN A 31 28.02 20.71 22.44
C GLN A 31 28.77 19.65 21.61
N CYS A 32 28.34 18.38 21.66
CA CYS A 32 28.91 17.29 20.87
C CYS A 32 28.78 17.47 19.34
N VAL A 33 27.87 18.33 18.89
CA VAL A 33 27.63 18.61 17.47
C VAL A 33 28.50 19.77 16.96
N TYR A 34 29.13 20.54 17.85
CA TYR A 34 29.87 21.76 17.50
C TYR A 34 30.94 21.53 16.44
N GLN A 35 31.81 20.53 16.60
CA GLN A 35 32.87 20.25 15.64
C GLN A 35 32.30 19.88 14.26
N THR A 36 31.20 19.11 14.22
CA THR A 36 30.53 18.76 12.96
C THR A 36 29.93 19.98 12.26
N CYS A 37 29.41 20.96 13.00
CA CYS A 37 28.97 22.23 12.42
C CYS A 37 30.14 23.02 11.83
N VAL A 38 31.27 23.11 12.55
CA VAL A 38 32.48 23.82 12.09
C VAL A 38 33.08 23.16 10.86
N ASP A 39 33.24 21.83 10.87
CA ASP A 39 33.80 21.04 9.75
C ASP A 39 32.94 21.16 8.47
N GLN A 40 31.67 21.53 8.61
CA GLN A 40 30.72 21.70 7.51
C GLN A 40 30.37 23.16 7.24
N LEU A 41 31.13 24.11 7.80
CA LEU A 41 30.97 25.55 7.62
C LEU A 41 29.56 26.04 7.95
N ILE A 42 28.94 25.49 8.99
CA ILE A 42 27.64 25.92 9.51
C ILE A 42 27.87 27.04 10.53
N ASP A 43 27.39 28.24 10.21
CA ASP A 43 27.34 29.40 11.12
C ASP A 43 25.90 29.69 11.60
N ILE A 44 25.71 30.74 12.40
CA ILE A 44 24.40 31.16 12.92
C ILE A 44 23.41 31.46 11.78
N LYS A 45 23.89 32.05 10.68
CA LYS A 45 23.07 32.38 9.52
C LYS A 45 22.63 31.13 8.75
N MET A 46 23.50 30.13 8.64
CA MET A 46 23.14 28.83 8.06
C MET A 46 22.12 28.12 8.92
N LEU A 47 22.25 28.17 10.25
CA LEU A 47 21.22 27.65 11.15
C LEU A 47 19.87 28.34 10.92
N SER A 48 19.80 29.65 10.63
CA SER A 48 18.50 30.32 10.43
C SER A 48 17.74 29.89 9.17
N ILE A 49 18.42 29.30 8.19
CA ILE A 49 17.81 28.82 6.93
C ILE A 49 17.83 27.29 6.78
N MET A 50 18.38 26.58 7.77
CA MET A 50 18.50 25.13 7.78
C MET A 50 17.11 24.47 7.88
N LYS A 51 16.92 23.37 7.13
CA LYS A 51 15.65 22.61 7.04
C LYS A 51 15.87 21.17 7.53
N THR A 52 14.82 20.45 7.89
CA THR A 52 14.87 19.06 8.40
C THR A 52 15.83 18.15 7.61
N TYR A 53 15.72 18.10 6.28
CA TYR A 53 16.58 17.24 5.47
C TYR A 53 18.08 17.64 5.49
N HIS A 54 18.40 18.90 5.79
CA HIS A 54 19.78 19.34 6.00
C HIS A 54 20.31 18.82 7.34
N VAL A 55 19.49 18.81 8.39
CA VAL A 55 19.84 18.27 9.71
C VAL A 55 20.13 16.78 9.62
N GLU A 56 19.25 16.01 8.97
CA GLU A 56 19.43 14.57 8.75
C GLU A 56 20.74 14.26 8.01
N LYS A 57 21.11 15.11 7.04
CA LYS A 57 22.35 14.94 6.28
C LYS A 57 23.58 15.32 7.10
N LEU A 58 23.54 16.48 7.78
CA LEU A 58 24.63 17.01 8.62
C LEU A 58 24.96 16.05 9.77
N LEU A 59 23.93 15.49 10.41
CA LEU A 59 24.06 14.67 11.62
C LEU A 59 23.89 13.17 11.36
N SER A 60 24.03 12.73 10.10
CA SER A 60 23.84 11.32 9.69
C SER A 60 24.72 10.30 10.44
N LYS A 61 25.80 10.74 11.08
CA LYS A 61 26.70 9.90 11.90
C LYS A 61 26.37 9.92 13.41
N PHE A 62 25.39 10.72 13.84
CA PHE A 62 24.98 10.83 15.24
C PHE A 62 23.76 9.93 15.54
N PRO A 63 23.57 9.50 16.81
CA PRO A 63 22.37 8.78 17.20
C PRO A 63 21.09 9.62 17.01
N TRP A 64 19.98 8.96 16.69
CA TRP A 64 18.68 9.61 16.45
C TRP A 64 18.24 10.60 17.53
N GLY A 65 18.52 10.33 18.80
CA GLY A 65 18.20 11.24 19.90
C GLY A 65 18.89 12.61 19.79
N ILE A 66 20.12 12.65 19.26
CA ILE A 66 20.85 13.89 19.00
C ILE A 66 20.26 14.62 17.79
N ILE A 67 19.92 13.88 16.73
CA ILE A 67 19.31 14.43 15.51
C ILE A 67 17.97 15.09 15.84
N PHE A 68 17.09 14.39 16.55
CA PHE A 68 15.77 14.90 16.91
C PHE A 68 15.84 16.09 17.88
N LYS A 69 16.75 16.05 18.87
CA LYS A 69 16.94 17.16 19.79
C LYS A 69 17.48 18.40 19.08
N PHE A 70 18.43 18.23 18.16
CA PHE A 70 18.95 19.32 17.34
C PHE A 70 17.86 19.92 16.46
N GLU A 71 17.09 19.09 15.75
CA GLU A 71 16.00 19.56 14.92
C GLU A 71 14.91 20.32 15.71
N PHE A 72 14.56 19.80 16.88
CA PHE A 72 13.61 20.43 17.79
C PHE A 72 14.07 21.81 18.26
N GLU A 73 15.29 21.93 18.80
CA GLU A 73 15.82 23.20 19.31
C GLU A 73 16.09 24.20 18.18
N LEU A 74 16.52 23.73 17.00
CA LEU A 74 16.67 24.56 15.81
C LEU A 74 15.33 25.18 15.39
N THR A 75 14.27 24.37 15.30
CA THR A 75 12.93 24.83 14.91
C THR A 75 12.38 25.86 15.91
N LYS A 76 12.57 25.59 17.20
CA LYS A 76 12.17 26.50 18.29
C LYS A 76 12.94 27.83 18.20
N TRP A 77 14.24 27.78 18.00
CA TRP A 77 15.09 28.96 17.86
C TRP A 77 14.76 29.80 16.61
N GLN A 78 14.56 29.15 15.46
CA GLN A 78 14.13 29.81 14.21
C GLN A 78 12.76 30.49 14.38
N THR A 79 11.82 29.85 15.08
CA THR A 79 10.49 30.40 15.35
C THR A 79 10.58 31.65 16.23
N ASN A 80 11.38 31.59 17.31
CA ASN A 80 11.58 32.73 18.20
C ASN A 80 12.25 33.91 17.49
N ASN A 81 13.25 33.67 16.64
CA ASN A 81 13.93 34.72 15.89
C ASN A 81 13.06 35.32 14.77
N SER A 82 12.12 34.55 14.21
CA SER A 82 11.16 35.04 13.21
C SER A 82 10.10 35.97 13.82
N ILE A 83 9.85 35.88 15.14
CA ILE A 83 8.90 36.76 15.84
C ILE A 83 9.53 38.13 16.14
N VAL A 84 10.83 38.17 16.40
CA VAL A 84 11.58 39.41 16.72
C VAL A 84 11.81 40.28 15.46
N THR A 85 11.90 39.69 14.28
CA THR A 85 12.09 40.44 13.01
C THR A 85 10.82 41.10 12.48
N VAL A 86 9.63 40.74 12.97
CA VAL A 86 8.35 41.37 12.58
C VAL A 86 8.02 42.60 13.46
N SER A 87 8.71 42.77 14.59
CA SER A 87 8.38 43.79 15.60
C SER A 87 9.21 45.08 15.55
N ASN A 88 10.13 45.24 14.59
CA ASN A 88 11.07 46.38 14.57
C ASN A 88 10.91 47.40 13.42
N ASP A 89 9.82 47.38 12.66
CA ASP A 89 9.49 48.46 11.71
C ASP A 89 8.16 49.14 12.08
N HIS A 90 8.21 50.07 13.04
CA HIS A 90 7.58 51.41 12.97
C HIS A 90 7.73 52.17 14.31
N ASN A 91 8.30 53.37 14.23
CA ASN A 91 8.55 54.30 15.33
C ASN A 91 7.29 54.97 15.91
N SER A 92 7.47 55.49 17.13
CA SER A 92 6.89 56.70 17.76
C SER A 92 5.72 56.56 18.75
N SER A 93 6.08 56.74 20.03
CA SER A 93 5.42 57.55 21.07
C SER A 93 3.89 57.60 21.16
N THR A 94 3.33 57.11 22.29
CA THR A 94 2.60 57.93 23.28
C THR A 94 2.36 57.12 24.57
N ASN A 95 2.08 57.85 25.64
CA ASN A 95 2.38 57.55 27.04
C ASN A 95 1.22 56.90 27.84
N LEU A 96 1.64 56.29 28.96
CA LEU A 96 0.94 56.08 30.25
C LEU A 96 -0.27 55.12 30.36
N GLY A 97 -0.17 54.20 31.33
CA GLY A 97 -1.31 53.55 31.98
C GLY A 97 -0.98 52.20 32.66
N GLU A 98 -0.60 52.28 33.94
CA GLU A 98 -0.82 51.33 35.07
C GLU A 98 -0.96 49.82 34.80
N ILE A 99 -0.04 48.99 35.31
CA ILE A 99 -0.13 48.22 36.58
C ILE A 99 -1.42 47.38 36.68
N VAL A 100 -1.28 46.04 36.73
CA VAL A 100 -1.68 45.19 37.87
C VAL A 100 -1.23 43.73 37.65
N LEU A 101 -0.69 43.18 38.74
CA LEU A 101 -0.19 41.82 38.96
C LEU A 101 -1.30 40.76 39.13
N CYS A 102 -0.85 39.50 39.00
CA CYS A 102 -1.38 38.26 39.60
C CYS A 102 -2.71 37.73 39.01
N SER A 103 -2.97 36.43 38.92
CA SER A 103 -2.40 35.25 39.57
C SER A 103 -2.93 33.99 38.88
N SER A 104 -2.12 32.92 38.94
CA SER A 104 -2.45 31.49 38.89
C SER A 104 -3.90 31.05 38.65
N SER A 105 -4.09 30.18 37.66
CA SER A 105 -4.48 28.78 37.88
C SER A 105 -4.64 28.05 36.55
N THR A 106 -3.84 27.02 36.33
CA THR A 106 -4.02 26.03 35.26
C THR A 106 -5.35 25.31 35.39
N PRO A 107 -6.01 25.01 34.27
CA PRO A 107 -6.50 23.66 34.04
C PRO A 107 -5.88 23.05 32.78
N ILE A 108 -5.71 21.74 32.89
CA ILE A 108 -5.34 20.75 31.89
C ILE A 108 -5.95 21.09 30.52
N VAL A 109 -5.12 21.28 29.49
CA VAL A 109 -5.55 21.38 28.09
C VAL A 109 -4.89 20.25 27.30
N GLU A 110 -5.76 19.43 26.72
CA GLU A 110 -5.47 18.44 25.69
C GLU A 110 -4.50 19.02 24.64
N TYR A 111 -3.48 18.25 24.28
CA TYR A 111 -2.51 18.59 23.26
C TYR A 111 -3.20 18.66 21.87
N PHE A 112 -3.83 19.79 21.57
CA PHE A 112 -4.04 20.23 20.20
C PHE A 112 -2.66 20.59 19.64
N HIS A 113 -2.15 19.76 18.74
CA HIS A 113 -1.10 20.14 17.81
C HIS A 113 -1.61 21.31 16.94
N LYS A 114 -1.38 22.54 17.40
CA LYS A 114 -1.43 23.73 16.54
C LYS A 114 -0.24 23.66 15.59
N SER A 115 -0.51 23.21 14.37
CA SER A 115 0.40 23.34 13.24
C SER A 115 0.45 24.81 12.77
N PRO A 116 1.59 25.32 12.28
CA PRO A 116 1.77 26.75 12.01
C PRO A 116 1.09 27.16 10.68
N ASN A 117 0.32 28.24 10.73
CA ASN A 117 -0.14 29.07 9.60
C ASN A 117 -0.53 28.37 8.28
N ILE A 118 -1.73 27.76 8.24
CA ILE A 118 -2.36 27.31 6.98
C ILE A 118 -3.31 28.40 6.48
N LYS A 119 -2.88 29.15 5.46
CA LYS A 119 -3.66 30.22 4.80
C LYS A 119 -4.84 29.71 3.94
N TYR A 120 -5.25 28.45 4.08
CA TYR A 120 -6.34 27.83 3.32
C TYR A 120 -7.10 26.82 4.18
N GLN A 121 -7.93 27.30 5.09
CA GLN A 121 -8.76 26.45 5.92
C GLN A 121 -10.13 26.27 5.25
N LEU A 122 -10.18 25.42 4.21
CA LEU A 122 -11.47 24.91 3.75
C LEU A 122 -12.06 24.10 4.91
N LYS A 123 -13.20 24.58 5.44
CA LYS A 123 -13.94 23.91 6.50
C LYS A 123 -15.05 23.04 5.92
N VAL A 124 -14.92 21.73 6.11
CA VAL A 124 -15.84 20.74 5.53
C VAL A 124 -17.27 20.94 6.06
N ASP A 125 -17.42 21.29 7.34
CA ASP A 125 -18.70 21.55 7.98
C ASP A 125 -19.42 22.76 7.38
N GLU A 126 -18.73 23.89 7.19
CA GLU A 126 -19.29 25.08 6.56
C GLU A 126 -19.74 24.80 5.12
N VAL A 127 -18.91 24.06 4.37
CA VAL A 127 -19.24 23.69 2.98
C VAL A 127 -20.47 22.78 2.92
N LEU A 128 -20.58 21.78 3.81
CA LEU A 128 -21.75 20.90 3.81
C LEU A 128 -23.03 21.64 4.22
N ASN A 129 -22.98 22.46 5.25
CA ASN A 129 -24.14 23.24 5.71
C ASN A 129 -24.60 24.29 4.69
N SER A 130 -23.68 24.77 3.84
CA SER A 130 -23.99 25.75 2.78
C SER A 130 -24.71 25.16 1.56
N THR A 131 -24.82 23.82 1.45
CA THR A 131 -25.41 23.16 0.27
C THR A 131 -26.57 22.25 0.65
N THR A 132 -27.62 22.25 -0.20
CA THR A 132 -28.78 21.37 -0.02
C THR A 132 -28.38 19.90 -0.02
N GLN A 133 -27.47 19.51 -0.93
CA GLN A 133 -26.94 18.15 -0.96
C GLN A 133 -26.13 17.83 0.29
N GLY A 134 -25.33 18.76 0.83
CA GLY A 134 -24.56 18.55 2.06
C GLY A 134 -25.46 18.30 3.28
N ALA A 135 -26.53 19.08 3.43
CA ALA A 135 -27.53 18.87 4.49
C ALA A 135 -28.20 17.48 4.41
N LEU A 136 -28.50 16.99 3.19
CA LEU A 136 -29.03 15.65 2.97
C LEU A 136 -28.03 14.55 3.34
N ILE A 137 -26.73 14.77 3.11
CA ILE A 137 -25.67 13.84 3.51
C ILE A 137 -25.58 13.74 5.04
N LEU A 138 -25.63 14.88 5.73
CA LEU A 138 -25.63 14.93 7.20
C LEU A 138 -26.84 14.18 7.78
N SER A 139 -28.04 14.50 7.28
CA SER A 139 -29.29 13.85 7.71
C SER A 139 -29.28 12.34 7.44
N TYR A 140 -28.74 11.91 6.29
CA TYR A 140 -28.60 10.49 6.00
C TYR A 140 -27.64 9.81 6.98
N TYR A 141 -26.51 10.45 7.30
CA TYR A 141 -25.53 9.89 8.21
C TYR A 141 -26.07 9.74 9.63
N GLU A 142 -26.77 10.75 10.15
CA GLU A 142 -27.42 10.69 11.47
C GLU A 142 -28.36 9.48 11.60
N LYS A 143 -29.05 9.11 10.51
CA LYS A 143 -29.96 7.97 10.50
C LYS A 143 -29.27 6.61 10.32
N ASN A 144 -28.20 6.55 9.54
CA ASN A 144 -27.62 5.28 9.08
C ASN A 144 -26.25 4.96 9.71
N ASN A 145 -25.60 5.93 10.34
CA ASN A 145 -24.24 5.87 10.88
C ASN A 145 -23.17 5.35 9.90
N LYS A 146 -23.47 5.34 8.60
CA LYS A 146 -22.56 4.98 7.51
C LYS A 146 -22.88 5.77 6.25
N LEU A 147 -21.89 6.00 5.39
CA LEU A 147 -22.12 6.52 4.04
C LEU A 147 -22.04 5.39 3.02
N ASN A 148 -22.86 5.43 1.96
CA ASN A 148 -22.71 4.51 0.84
C ASN A 148 -21.81 5.10 -0.27
N ASP A 149 -21.44 4.28 -1.26
CA ASP A 149 -20.50 4.71 -2.32
C ASP A 149 -21.02 5.89 -3.16
N GLY A 150 -22.33 5.98 -3.37
CA GLY A 150 -22.96 7.11 -4.06
C GLY A 150 -22.82 8.39 -3.25
N ILE A 151 -23.21 8.36 -1.97
CA ILE A 151 -23.15 9.49 -1.05
C ILE A 151 -21.70 9.98 -0.85
N ARG A 152 -20.73 9.08 -0.70
CA ARG A 152 -19.31 9.45 -0.64
C ARG A 152 -18.84 10.18 -1.91
N SER A 153 -19.41 9.84 -3.06
CA SER A 153 -19.07 10.49 -4.33
C SER A 153 -19.69 11.89 -4.39
N THR A 154 -20.95 12.04 -3.96
CA THR A 154 -21.60 13.36 -3.83
C THR A 154 -20.87 14.26 -2.83
N LEU A 155 -20.47 13.73 -1.68
CA LEU A 155 -19.65 14.45 -0.69
C LEU A 155 -18.38 15.01 -1.32
N VAL A 156 -17.61 14.17 -2.01
CA VAL A 156 -16.37 14.58 -2.69
C VAL A 156 -16.67 15.62 -3.77
N ASP A 157 -17.77 15.48 -4.50
CA ASP A 157 -18.14 16.42 -5.56
C ASP A 157 -18.46 17.82 -5.01
N ILE A 158 -19.20 17.90 -3.91
CA ILE A 158 -19.49 19.16 -3.19
C ILE A 158 -18.18 19.82 -2.73
N LEU A 159 -17.30 19.05 -2.08
CA LEU A 159 -16.05 19.57 -1.53
C LEU A 159 -15.09 20.04 -2.64
N ILE A 160 -14.91 19.25 -3.70
CA ILE A 160 -14.08 19.65 -4.84
C ILE A 160 -14.68 20.83 -5.60
N GLY A 161 -16.01 20.90 -5.70
CA GLY A 161 -16.70 22.07 -6.24
C GLY A 161 -16.33 23.34 -5.48
N SER A 162 -16.41 23.30 -4.13
CA SER A 162 -16.03 24.42 -3.27
C SER A 162 -14.55 24.82 -3.43
N VAL A 163 -13.63 23.84 -3.46
CA VAL A 163 -12.20 24.07 -3.69
C VAL A 163 -11.96 24.80 -5.03
N LEU A 164 -12.64 24.38 -6.10
CA LEU A 164 -12.51 24.99 -7.42
C LEU A 164 -13.11 26.39 -7.45
N SER A 165 -14.28 26.61 -6.83
CA SER A 165 -14.92 27.92 -6.73
C SER A 165 -14.05 28.93 -5.97
N GLN A 166 -13.35 28.49 -4.92
CA GLN A 166 -12.38 29.29 -4.17
C GLN A 166 -11.01 29.39 -4.86
N LYS A 167 -10.84 28.78 -6.04
CA LYS A 167 -9.60 28.74 -6.83
C LYS A 167 -8.39 28.19 -6.05
N LEU A 168 -8.64 27.27 -5.13
CA LEU A 168 -7.60 26.66 -4.31
C LEU A 168 -6.84 25.57 -5.11
N PRO A 169 -5.49 25.56 -5.09
CA PRO A 169 -4.72 24.46 -5.64
C PRO A 169 -4.83 23.23 -4.73
N MET A 170 -5.09 22.06 -5.30
CA MET A 170 -5.12 20.81 -4.53
C MET A 170 -3.72 20.36 -4.13
N SER A 171 -3.27 20.79 -2.96
CA SER A 171 -2.02 20.33 -2.35
C SER A 171 -2.23 19.06 -1.51
N VAL A 172 -1.13 18.36 -1.22
CA VAL A 172 -1.11 17.21 -0.28
C VAL A 172 -1.69 17.62 1.08
N ILE A 173 -1.26 18.78 1.60
CA ILE A 173 -1.70 19.31 2.90
C ILE A 173 -3.21 19.61 2.91
N LEU A 174 -3.72 20.23 1.83
CA LEU A 174 -5.15 20.53 1.73
C LEU A 174 -5.98 19.25 1.63
N ALA A 175 -5.58 18.30 0.79
CA ALA A 175 -6.28 17.03 0.64
C ALA A 175 -6.28 16.22 1.95
N GLU A 176 -5.16 16.25 2.67
CA GLU A 176 -5.00 15.62 3.98
C GLU A 176 -5.93 16.27 5.02
N SER A 177 -5.92 17.60 5.13
CA SER A 177 -6.79 18.35 6.05
C SER A 177 -8.28 18.09 5.79
N ILE A 178 -8.71 18.05 4.53
CA ILE A 178 -10.09 17.73 4.16
C ILE A 178 -10.43 16.29 4.57
N ALA A 179 -9.54 15.34 4.31
CA ALA A 179 -9.76 13.94 4.68
C ALA A 179 -9.85 13.74 6.21
N ASP A 180 -9.02 14.46 6.98
CA ASP A 180 -9.07 14.44 8.45
C ASP A 180 -10.41 14.99 8.97
N GLN A 181 -10.88 16.12 8.43
CA GLN A 181 -12.18 16.68 8.79
C GLN A 181 -13.33 15.74 8.45
N ILE A 182 -13.29 15.05 7.30
CA ILE A 182 -14.30 14.05 6.92
C ILE A 182 -14.38 12.94 7.96
N VAL A 183 -13.26 12.36 8.39
CA VAL A 183 -13.26 11.26 9.39
C VAL A 183 -13.68 11.76 10.77
N VAL A 184 -13.38 13.03 11.10
CA VAL A 184 -13.88 13.65 12.33
C VAL A 184 -15.40 13.78 12.30
N MET A 185 -16.00 14.18 11.19
CA MET A 185 -17.46 14.34 11.05
C MET A 185 -18.19 13.00 10.88
N PHE A 186 -17.60 12.06 10.14
CA PHE A 186 -18.20 10.78 9.80
C PHE A 186 -17.32 9.65 10.37
N LYS A 187 -17.57 9.25 11.61
CA LYS A 187 -16.72 8.30 12.37
C LYS A 187 -16.58 6.91 11.72
N SER A 188 -17.52 6.52 10.86
CA SER A 188 -17.47 5.26 10.13
C SER A 188 -16.56 5.29 8.90
N GLU A 189 -16.06 6.46 8.51
CA GLU A 189 -15.27 6.66 7.31
C GLU A 189 -13.77 6.48 7.54
N VAL A 190 -13.05 6.09 6.49
CA VAL A 190 -11.61 5.84 6.56
C VAL A 190 -10.85 6.87 5.73
N LYS A 191 -9.87 7.53 6.35
CA LYS A 191 -9.06 8.61 5.74
C LYS A 191 -8.52 8.23 4.36
N ASP A 192 -7.94 7.03 4.25
CA ASP A 192 -7.33 6.47 3.05
C ASP A 192 -8.25 6.37 1.82
N VAL A 193 -9.57 6.34 2.04
CA VAL A 193 -10.57 6.38 0.96
C VAL A 193 -10.56 7.75 0.26
N TYR A 194 -10.38 8.81 1.04
CA TYR A 194 -10.42 10.20 0.59
C TYR A 194 -9.05 10.69 0.17
N PHE A 195 -8.02 10.36 0.96
CA PHE A 195 -6.64 10.72 0.72
C PHE A 195 -5.68 9.68 1.30
N MET A 196 -4.81 9.14 0.46
CA MET A 196 -3.80 8.15 0.82
C MET A 196 -2.44 8.60 0.28
N LYS A 197 -1.51 8.91 1.19
CA LYS A 197 -0.13 9.31 0.85
C LYS A 197 0.70 8.06 0.52
N ILE A 198 1.44 8.08 -0.59
CA ILE A 198 2.24 6.93 -1.04
C ILE A 198 3.71 7.33 -1.15
N GLY A 199 4.47 7.11 -0.08
CA GLY A 199 5.90 7.46 -0.02
C GLY A 199 6.18 8.92 -0.39
N ASN A 200 7.46 9.27 -0.51
CA ASN A 200 7.86 10.66 -0.73
C ASN A 200 7.80 11.13 -2.20
N ASN A 201 7.64 10.20 -3.17
CA ASN A 201 7.75 10.51 -4.60
C ASN A 201 6.63 9.93 -5.50
N LYS A 202 5.60 9.28 -4.94
CA LYS A 202 4.46 8.81 -5.75
C LYS A 202 3.28 9.76 -5.59
N ASN A 203 2.48 9.88 -6.65
CA ASN A 203 1.25 10.67 -6.59
C ASN A 203 0.32 10.08 -5.52
N PRO A 204 -0.30 10.92 -4.66
CA PRO A 204 -1.29 10.45 -3.70
C PRO A 204 -2.46 9.74 -4.39
N LYS A 205 -3.10 8.83 -3.66
CA LYS A 205 -4.36 8.18 -4.06
C LYS A 205 -5.52 8.69 -3.20
N GLY A 206 -6.73 8.23 -3.52
CA GLY A 206 -7.96 8.62 -2.84
C GLY A 206 -8.90 9.46 -3.71
N LYS A 207 -10.15 9.59 -3.27
CA LYS A 207 -11.22 10.24 -4.05
C LYS A 207 -10.97 11.74 -4.25
N LEU A 208 -10.46 12.46 -3.25
CA LEU A 208 -10.28 13.91 -3.31
C LEU A 208 -9.29 14.32 -4.42
N TYR A 209 -8.09 13.74 -4.36
CA TYR A 209 -7.03 14.03 -5.33
C TYR A 209 -7.45 13.61 -6.74
N ALA A 210 -8.00 12.40 -6.90
CA ALA A 210 -8.46 11.91 -8.20
C ALA A 210 -9.57 12.80 -8.79
N LYS A 211 -10.59 13.16 -8.00
CA LYS A 211 -11.71 13.98 -8.47
C LYS A 211 -11.24 15.36 -8.90
N TYR A 212 -10.40 16.04 -8.11
CA TYR A 212 -9.89 17.37 -8.43
C TYR A 212 -9.19 17.40 -9.80
N TYR A 213 -8.21 16.51 -10.03
CA TYR A 213 -7.47 16.52 -11.29
C TYR A 213 -8.29 16.04 -12.48
N ASN A 214 -9.27 15.15 -12.27
CA ASN A 214 -10.22 14.76 -13.31
C ASN A 214 -11.14 15.92 -13.71
N CYS A 215 -11.68 16.65 -12.72
CA CYS A 215 -12.46 17.87 -12.96
C CYS A 215 -11.62 18.92 -13.71
N LEU A 216 -10.41 19.20 -13.24
CA LEU A 216 -9.53 20.17 -13.87
C LEU A 216 -9.17 19.79 -15.31
N ARG A 217 -8.92 18.50 -15.57
CA ARG A 217 -8.69 17.99 -16.94
C ARG A 217 -9.92 18.18 -17.82
N ASN A 218 -11.11 17.87 -17.31
CA ASN A 218 -12.36 18.08 -18.05
C ASN A 218 -12.57 19.57 -18.39
N LEU A 219 -12.35 20.47 -17.42
CA LEU A 219 -12.45 21.91 -17.64
C LEU A 219 -11.45 22.41 -18.69
N LYS A 220 -10.20 21.92 -18.67
CA LYS A 220 -9.18 22.24 -19.69
C LYS A 220 -9.57 21.73 -21.08
N ASN A 221 -10.04 20.48 -21.17
CA ASN A 221 -10.45 19.88 -22.44
C ASN A 221 -11.63 20.64 -23.07
N ASN A 222 -12.50 21.23 -22.26
CA ASN A 222 -13.63 22.05 -22.71
C ASN A 222 -13.30 23.54 -22.82
N GLY A 223 -12.02 23.94 -22.70
CA GLY A 223 -11.57 25.34 -22.87
C GLY A 223 -11.97 26.29 -21.74
N LEU A 224 -12.54 25.80 -20.64
CA LEU A 224 -12.96 26.62 -19.49
C LEU A 224 -11.79 27.04 -18.59
N VAL A 225 -10.65 26.37 -18.72
CA VAL A 225 -9.42 26.65 -17.96
C VAL A 225 -8.23 26.62 -18.91
N PRO A 226 -7.25 27.54 -18.80
CA PRO A 226 -6.07 27.57 -19.66
C PRO A 226 -5.27 26.27 -19.61
N THR A 227 -4.88 25.78 -20.79
CA THR A 227 -4.04 24.58 -20.95
C THR A 227 -2.57 25.00 -20.91
N SER A 228 -1.88 24.75 -19.80
CA SER A 228 -0.42 24.84 -19.76
C SER A 228 0.20 23.70 -20.59
N ALA A 229 1.21 23.99 -21.40
CA ALA A 229 1.92 23.02 -22.23
C ALA A 229 2.40 21.80 -21.43
N VAL A 230 2.19 20.60 -21.98
CA VAL A 230 2.48 19.32 -21.34
C VAL A 230 4.00 19.10 -21.26
N LYS A 231 4.55 19.03 -20.06
CA LYS A 231 5.91 18.47 -19.85
C LYS A 231 5.82 16.94 -19.89
N HIS A 232 6.51 16.33 -20.84
CA HIS A 232 6.70 14.88 -20.88
C HIS A 232 7.49 14.44 -19.64
N LYS A 233 6.88 13.56 -18.83
CA LYS A 233 7.60 12.87 -17.75
C LYS A 233 8.36 11.69 -18.36
N THR A 234 9.68 11.72 -18.27
CA THR A 234 10.55 10.56 -18.48
C THR A 234 10.33 9.58 -17.34
N TYR A 235 9.99 8.35 -17.69
CA TYR A 235 9.82 7.25 -16.74
C TYR A 235 11.19 6.64 -16.49
N ASN A 236 11.77 6.87 -15.30
CA ASN A 236 12.95 6.13 -14.86
C ASN A 236 12.45 4.96 -14.03
N ASP A 237 12.53 3.77 -14.62
CA ASP A 237 12.31 2.51 -13.91
C ASP A 237 13.66 2.02 -13.40
N LYS A 238 13.86 2.06 -12.08
CA LYS A 238 14.98 1.38 -11.41
C LYS A 238 14.37 0.36 -10.45
N HIS A 239 14.14 -0.84 -10.94
CA HIS A 239 13.90 -1.99 -10.08
C HIS A 239 15.24 -2.42 -9.46
N GLN A 240 15.55 -1.89 -8.28
CA GLN A 240 16.48 -2.58 -7.38
C GLN A 240 15.71 -3.75 -6.75
N LYS A 241 16.20 -4.97 -6.94
CA LYS A 241 15.75 -6.13 -6.15
C LYS A 241 16.14 -5.87 -4.69
N THR A 242 15.17 -5.45 -3.89
CA THR A 242 15.32 -5.44 -2.43
C THR A 242 15.08 -6.85 -1.91
N ASN A 243 15.89 -7.33 -0.96
CA ASN A 243 15.66 -8.59 -0.27
C ASN A 243 14.23 -8.61 0.28
N TRP A 244 13.41 -9.56 -0.18
CA TRP A 244 11.99 -9.66 0.17
C TRP A 244 11.76 -10.19 1.58
N THR A 245 12.80 -10.81 2.18
CA THR A 245 12.86 -11.18 3.59
C THR A 245 14.19 -10.73 4.21
N GLU A 246 14.12 -10.16 5.41
CA GLU A 246 15.27 -9.74 6.22
C GLU A 246 15.85 -10.90 7.05
N ARG A 247 15.16 -12.04 7.12
CA ARG A 247 15.60 -13.22 7.86
C ARG A 247 16.89 -13.80 7.27
N GLU A 248 17.87 -14.04 8.13
CA GLU A 248 19.07 -14.81 7.79
C GLU A 248 18.80 -16.31 8.03
N PHE A 249 19.25 -17.14 7.10
CA PHE A 249 19.11 -18.58 7.17
C PHE A 249 20.49 -19.18 7.41
N VAL A 250 20.70 -19.72 8.61
CA VAL A 250 21.88 -20.51 8.92
C VAL A 250 21.61 -21.93 8.40
N SER A 251 22.44 -22.41 7.47
CA SER A 251 22.29 -23.75 6.93
C SER A 251 22.44 -24.81 8.01
N GLU A 252 21.70 -25.90 7.84
CA GLU A 252 21.82 -27.08 8.68
C GLU A 252 23.21 -27.74 8.52
N ILE A 253 23.65 -28.45 9.57
CA ILE A 253 24.94 -29.14 9.63
C ILE A 253 24.79 -30.54 9.01
N GLU A 254 25.85 -31.07 8.38
CA GLU A 254 25.94 -32.45 7.87
C GLU A 254 24.86 -32.84 6.83
N ILE A 255 24.33 -31.87 6.10
CA ILE A 255 23.29 -32.11 5.09
C ILE A 255 23.81 -32.58 3.73
N ASP A 256 25.12 -32.64 3.49
CA ASP A 256 25.68 -32.95 2.17
C ASP A 256 25.21 -34.30 1.62
N GLY A 257 25.15 -35.32 2.47
CA GLY A 257 24.61 -36.65 2.10
C GLY A 257 23.12 -36.60 1.77
N ILE A 258 22.34 -35.79 2.50
CA ILE A 258 20.91 -35.57 2.22
C ILE A 258 20.73 -34.84 0.88
N LEU A 259 21.55 -33.82 0.62
CA LEU A 259 21.52 -33.06 -0.62
C LEU A 259 21.89 -33.92 -1.84
N ASP A 260 22.84 -34.86 -1.69
CA ASP A 260 23.21 -35.81 -2.75
C ASP A 260 22.04 -36.74 -3.09
N ILE A 261 21.38 -37.30 -2.07
CA ILE A 261 20.18 -38.14 -2.23
C ILE A 261 19.05 -37.34 -2.89
N LEU A 262 18.81 -36.09 -2.48
CA LEU A 262 17.80 -35.24 -3.13
C LEU A 262 18.13 -34.98 -4.61
N LYS A 263 19.41 -34.82 -4.97
CA LYS A 263 19.80 -34.56 -6.37
C LYS A 263 19.69 -35.80 -7.26
N HIS A 264 20.16 -36.94 -6.76
CA HIS A 264 20.46 -38.12 -7.57
C HIS A 264 19.68 -39.38 -7.19
N GLY A 265 19.14 -39.42 -5.97
CA GLY A 265 18.39 -40.56 -5.46
C GLY A 265 16.94 -40.62 -5.92
N ASN A 266 16.33 -41.78 -5.71
CA ASN A 266 14.89 -41.97 -5.76
C ASN A 266 14.41 -42.24 -4.34
N SER A 267 13.43 -41.47 -3.89
CA SER A 267 12.88 -41.59 -2.54
C SER A 267 11.37 -41.66 -2.61
N THR A 268 10.79 -42.39 -1.66
CA THR A 268 9.36 -42.34 -1.42
C THR A 268 8.97 -40.94 -0.91
N PHE A 269 7.69 -40.56 -1.03
CA PHE A 269 7.26 -39.24 -0.55
C PHE A 269 7.54 -38.99 0.95
N PRO A 270 7.34 -39.97 1.87
CA PRO A 270 7.68 -39.78 3.28
C PRO A 270 9.17 -39.57 3.55
N GLU A 271 10.04 -40.30 2.84
CA GLU A 271 11.50 -40.09 2.93
C GLU A 271 11.89 -38.71 2.38
N LEU A 272 11.29 -38.32 1.25
CA LEU A 272 11.46 -37.00 0.67
C LEU A 272 11.04 -35.91 1.65
N GLU A 273 9.88 -36.03 2.29
CA GLU A 273 9.37 -35.08 3.29
C GLU A 273 10.32 -34.94 4.49
N SER A 274 10.87 -36.06 4.99
CA SER A 274 11.86 -36.05 6.07
C SER A 274 13.14 -35.30 5.67
N MET A 275 13.70 -35.63 4.50
CA MET A 275 14.88 -34.96 3.94
C MET A 275 14.62 -33.48 3.62
N TRP A 276 13.40 -33.15 3.19
CA TRP A 276 12.99 -31.78 2.90
C TRP A 276 13.02 -30.94 4.18
N ASN A 277 12.44 -31.45 5.27
CA ASN A 277 12.49 -30.79 6.58
C ASN A 277 13.94 -30.60 7.08
N ALA A 278 14.81 -31.60 6.88
CA ALA A 278 16.21 -31.54 7.30
C ALA A 278 17.07 -30.50 6.55
N THR A 279 16.59 -29.96 5.43
CA THR A 279 17.37 -29.09 4.52
C THR A 279 16.73 -27.71 4.33
N ILE A 280 15.84 -27.32 5.24
CA ILE A 280 14.92 -26.20 5.06
C ILE A 280 15.60 -24.84 4.98
N ASN A 281 16.52 -24.52 5.89
CA ASN A 281 17.22 -23.26 5.93
C ASN A 281 18.22 -23.16 4.78
N TYR A 282 18.94 -24.24 4.46
CA TYR A 282 19.80 -24.28 3.27
C TYR A 282 19.00 -23.98 1.99
N ARG A 283 17.84 -24.63 1.81
CA ARG A 283 16.97 -24.43 0.66
C ARG A 283 16.35 -23.03 0.62
N LEU A 284 15.84 -22.53 1.75
CA LEU A 284 15.28 -21.18 1.84
C LEU A 284 16.33 -20.11 1.55
N ASN A 285 17.58 -20.31 1.98
CA ASN A 285 18.69 -19.43 1.60
C ASN A 285 18.93 -19.45 0.08
N ASN A 286 18.95 -20.64 -0.52
CA ASN A 286 19.10 -20.78 -1.97
C ASN A 286 17.94 -20.10 -2.74
N ILE A 287 16.69 -20.27 -2.28
CA ILE A 287 15.51 -19.58 -2.83
C ILE A 287 15.65 -18.07 -2.71
N LYS A 288 16.07 -17.57 -1.55
CA LYS A 288 16.29 -16.13 -1.29
C LYS A 288 17.33 -15.53 -2.25
N CYS A 289 18.40 -16.27 -2.53
CA CYS A 289 19.49 -15.82 -3.40
C CYS A 289 19.25 -16.07 -4.90
N ALA A 290 18.19 -16.79 -5.28
CA ALA A 290 17.95 -17.16 -6.66
C ALA A 290 17.56 -15.95 -7.55
N THR A 291 17.97 -16.02 -8.81
CA THR A 291 17.69 -14.96 -9.80
C THR A 291 16.30 -15.06 -10.39
N SER A 292 15.73 -16.26 -10.52
CA SER A 292 14.41 -16.51 -11.08
C SER A 292 13.76 -17.77 -10.49
N THR A 293 12.44 -17.88 -10.62
CA THR A 293 11.67 -19.08 -10.26
C THR A 293 12.14 -20.31 -11.05
N ALA A 294 12.55 -20.13 -12.31
CA ALA A 294 13.07 -21.23 -13.13
C ALA A 294 14.36 -21.81 -12.54
N ASP A 295 15.26 -20.97 -12.01
CA ASP A 295 16.50 -21.42 -11.36
C ASP A 295 16.21 -22.21 -10.08
N ILE A 296 15.21 -21.76 -9.32
CA ILE A 296 14.73 -22.47 -8.12
C ILE A 296 14.19 -23.84 -8.50
N LEU A 297 13.29 -23.91 -9.48
CA LEU A 297 12.65 -25.17 -9.91
C LEU A 297 13.64 -26.12 -10.58
N LYS A 298 14.67 -25.61 -11.25
CA LYS A 298 15.77 -26.43 -11.78
C LYS A 298 16.59 -27.08 -10.66
N THR A 299 16.86 -26.33 -9.59
CA THR A 299 17.63 -26.82 -8.43
C THR A 299 16.79 -27.75 -7.56
N TRP A 300 15.53 -27.39 -7.34
CA TRP A 300 14.57 -28.05 -6.45
C TRP A 300 13.40 -28.63 -7.25
N LYS A 301 13.72 -29.50 -8.22
CA LYS A 301 12.75 -30.15 -9.12
C LYS A 301 11.59 -30.86 -8.41
N HIS A 302 11.76 -31.21 -7.14
CA HIS A 302 10.75 -31.83 -6.29
C HIS A 302 9.47 -31.01 -6.16
N TYR A 303 9.56 -29.67 -6.28
CA TYR A 303 8.36 -28.84 -6.36
C TYR A 303 7.49 -29.20 -7.57
N LEU A 304 8.05 -29.72 -8.67
CA LEU A 304 7.31 -30.12 -9.87
C LEU A 304 6.65 -31.50 -9.76
N LEU A 305 6.81 -32.20 -8.63
CA LEU A 305 6.11 -33.46 -8.38
C LEU A 305 4.60 -33.21 -8.12
N PRO A 306 3.71 -34.19 -8.36
CA PRO A 306 2.27 -34.04 -8.08
C PRO A 306 1.96 -33.60 -6.64
N TYR A 307 2.75 -34.06 -5.67
CA TYR A 307 2.65 -33.69 -4.25
C TYR A 307 3.57 -32.53 -3.85
N GLY A 308 4.20 -31.84 -4.80
CA GLY A 308 5.12 -30.73 -4.54
C GLY A 308 4.49 -29.56 -3.78
N HIS A 309 3.17 -29.39 -3.87
CA HIS A 309 2.41 -28.43 -3.07
C HIS A 309 2.52 -28.67 -1.54
N LYS A 310 2.78 -29.91 -1.10
CA LYS A 310 3.07 -30.21 0.31
C LYS A 310 4.47 -29.76 0.71
N LEU A 311 5.45 -29.86 -0.20
CA LEU A 311 6.79 -29.33 0.01
C LEU A 311 6.79 -27.80 0.10
N ILE A 312 5.92 -27.15 -0.68
CA ILE A 312 5.65 -25.71 -0.57
C ILE A 312 5.10 -25.36 0.82
N ASP A 313 4.22 -26.18 1.42
CA ASP A 313 3.75 -25.92 2.78
C ASP A 313 4.88 -25.94 3.80
N ILE A 314 5.77 -26.93 3.72
CA ILE A 314 6.91 -27.07 4.65
C ILE A 314 7.75 -25.79 4.64
N ASP A 315 8.16 -25.35 3.45
CA ASP A 315 9.02 -24.19 3.30
C ASP A 315 8.31 -22.88 3.61
N TYR A 316 7.05 -22.74 3.20
CA TYR A 316 6.23 -21.59 3.56
C TYR A 316 6.04 -21.46 5.07
N ASN A 317 5.70 -22.54 5.76
CA ASN A 317 5.45 -22.53 7.20
C ASN A 317 6.74 -22.21 7.98
N ALA A 318 7.90 -22.70 7.52
CA ALA A 318 9.16 -22.36 8.14
C ALA A 318 9.54 -20.89 7.93
N LEU A 319 9.24 -20.35 6.76
CA LEU A 319 9.48 -18.95 6.43
C LEU A 319 8.51 -18.00 7.17
N PHE A 320 7.26 -18.42 7.35
CA PHE A 320 6.16 -17.64 7.92
C PHE A 320 5.45 -18.38 9.08
N PRO A 321 6.13 -18.62 10.21
CA PRO A 321 5.63 -19.47 11.30
C PRO A 321 4.39 -18.91 12.03
N ILE A 322 4.15 -17.60 11.94
CA ILE A 322 3.05 -16.90 12.64
C ILE A 322 2.06 -16.36 11.59
N THR A 323 1.56 -17.23 10.70
CA THR A 323 0.53 -16.84 9.73
C THR A 323 -0.80 -17.51 10.03
N ASN A 324 -1.88 -16.73 9.95
CA ASN A 324 -3.22 -17.29 10.01
C ASN A 324 -3.47 -18.15 8.78
N ASN A 325 -4.18 -19.25 8.96
CA ASN A 325 -4.65 -20.05 7.84
C ASN A 325 -6.00 -19.52 7.34
N ILE A 326 -6.29 -19.67 6.05
CA ILE A 326 -7.57 -19.35 5.42
C ILE A 326 -8.78 -20.01 6.11
N TYR A 327 -8.57 -21.15 6.77
CA TYR A 327 -9.62 -21.87 7.51
C TYR A 327 -10.05 -21.18 8.81
N HIS A 328 -9.22 -20.30 9.38
CA HIS A 328 -9.51 -19.62 10.64
C HIS A 328 -10.67 -18.62 10.49
N ASP A 329 -11.75 -18.85 11.23
CA ASP A 329 -13.03 -18.13 11.18
C ASP A 329 -13.60 -18.00 9.76
N PHE A 330 -13.32 -18.99 8.90
CA PHE A 330 -13.68 -18.88 7.48
C PHE A 330 -15.18 -18.64 7.29
N ASN A 331 -16.03 -19.38 8.01
CA ASN A 331 -17.48 -19.28 7.89
C ASN A 331 -17.99 -17.88 8.28
N ASP A 332 -17.53 -17.35 9.41
CA ASP A 332 -17.89 -16.01 9.88
C ASP A 332 -17.42 -14.93 8.90
N LYS A 333 -16.19 -15.07 8.40
CA LYS A 333 -15.63 -14.18 7.38
C LYS A 333 -16.41 -14.24 6.07
N ALA A 334 -16.80 -15.44 5.64
CA ALA A 334 -17.59 -15.68 4.43
C ALA A 334 -19.00 -15.07 4.57
N GLU A 335 -19.67 -15.22 5.70
CA GLU A 335 -21.00 -14.65 5.93
C GLU A 335 -20.97 -13.11 5.84
N LYS A 336 -19.97 -12.48 6.45
CA LYS A 336 -19.75 -11.02 6.33
C LYS A 336 -19.52 -10.59 4.89
N ILE A 337 -18.73 -11.35 4.13
CA ILE A 337 -18.51 -11.09 2.70
C ILE A 337 -19.82 -11.20 1.93
N ILE A 338 -20.61 -12.26 2.13
CA ILE A 338 -21.87 -12.48 1.41
C ILE A 338 -22.84 -11.31 1.63
N LYS A 339 -22.99 -10.84 2.88
CA LYS A 339 -23.79 -9.65 3.20
C LYS A 339 -23.31 -8.41 2.43
N LEU A 340 -21.99 -8.21 2.38
CA LEU A 340 -21.42 -7.06 1.66
C LEU A 340 -21.54 -7.20 0.13
N LEU A 341 -21.45 -8.42 -0.40
CA LEU A 341 -21.62 -8.68 -1.84
C LEU A 341 -23.02 -8.26 -2.32
N ASP A 342 -24.06 -8.49 -1.52
CA ASP A 342 -25.42 -8.06 -1.87
C ASP A 342 -25.53 -6.53 -2.01
N GLU A 343 -24.82 -5.75 -1.19
CA GLU A 343 -24.79 -4.30 -1.31
C GLU A 343 -23.95 -3.80 -2.52
N LYS A 344 -22.85 -4.48 -2.83
CA LYS A 344 -21.80 -3.95 -3.74
C LYS A 344 -21.88 -4.50 -5.17
N VAL A 345 -22.32 -5.73 -5.37
CA VAL A 345 -22.32 -6.38 -6.68
C VAL A 345 -23.52 -5.92 -7.50
N LYS A 346 -23.24 -5.34 -8.68
CA LYS A 346 -24.25 -4.84 -9.62
C LYS A 346 -24.21 -5.51 -10.99
N ASP A 347 -23.14 -6.26 -11.28
CA ASP A 347 -23.00 -6.99 -12.52
C ASP A 347 -24.07 -8.08 -12.62
N THR A 348 -24.80 -8.12 -13.74
CA THR A 348 -25.96 -9.00 -13.93
C THR A 348 -25.61 -10.48 -13.82
N ASN A 349 -24.45 -10.90 -14.33
CA ASN A 349 -24.04 -12.30 -14.27
C ASN A 349 -23.63 -12.68 -12.84
N CYS A 350 -22.88 -11.81 -12.18
CA CYS A 350 -22.48 -12.01 -10.78
C CYS A 350 -23.68 -11.98 -9.84
N ARG A 351 -24.71 -11.16 -10.12
CA ARG A 351 -25.96 -11.15 -9.35
C ARG A 351 -26.70 -12.48 -9.40
N LYS A 352 -26.81 -13.10 -10.57
CA LYS A 352 -27.39 -14.45 -10.70
C LYS A 352 -26.63 -15.50 -9.90
N ILE A 353 -25.29 -15.42 -9.91
CA ILE A 353 -24.44 -16.33 -9.12
C ILE A 353 -24.66 -16.10 -7.61
N LEU A 354 -24.75 -14.85 -7.17
CA LEU A 354 -25.01 -14.49 -5.78
C LEU A 354 -26.40 -14.96 -5.31
N GLU A 355 -27.44 -14.74 -6.11
CA GLU A 355 -28.81 -15.20 -5.81
C GLU A 355 -28.86 -16.73 -5.65
N ASN A 356 -28.20 -17.47 -6.54
CA ASN A 356 -28.08 -18.93 -6.41
C ASN A 356 -27.32 -19.35 -5.15
N LEU A 357 -26.24 -18.65 -4.81
CA LEU A 357 -25.45 -18.92 -3.60
C LEU A 357 -26.28 -18.68 -2.33
N VAL A 358 -27.04 -17.58 -2.27
CA VAL A 358 -27.88 -17.23 -1.12
C VAL A 358 -29.10 -18.15 -1.00
N SER A 359 -29.77 -18.43 -2.11
CA SER A 359 -30.99 -19.27 -2.12
C SER A 359 -30.70 -20.71 -1.68
N ASN A 360 -29.53 -21.23 -2.03
CA ASN A 360 -29.11 -22.59 -1.70
C ASN A 360 -28.23 -22.65 -0.43
N ASN A 361 -28.10 -21.54 0.31
CA ASN A 361 -27.15 -21.49 1.43
C ASN A 361 -27.55 -22.44 2.58
N ASN A 362 -28.86 -22.64 2.77
CA ASN A 362 -29.45 -23.56 3.75
C ASN A 362 -29.57 -25.01 3.26
N ASP A 363 -29.18 -25.28 2.01
CA ASP A 363 -29.17 -26.64 1.49
C ASP A 363 -27.96 -27.38 2.08
N ILE A 364 -28.26 -28.38 2.92
CA ILE A 364 -27.29 -29.22 3.63
C ILE A 364 -26.48 -30.07 2.62
N ASP A 365 -27.05 -30.34 1.44
CA ASP A 365 -26.42 -31.17 0.40
C ASP A 365 -25.57 -30.38 -0.60
N MET A 366 -25.53 -29.04 -0.48
CA MET A 366 -24.76 -28.21 -1.42
C MET A 366 -23.26 -28.32 -1.14
N ASN A 367 -22.53 -28.83 -2.14
CA ASN A 367 -21.08 -28.99 -2.11
C ASN A 367 -20.34 -27.70 -1.71
N GLU A 368 -19.58 -27.75 -0.61
CA GLU A 368 -18.81 -26.62 -0.07
C GLU A 368 -17.86 -26.00 -1.11
N ASN A 369 -17.29 -26.81 -2.01
CA ASN A 369 -16.42 -26.30 -3.06
C ASN A 369 -17.17 -25.42 -4.08
N VAL A 370 -18.45 -25.68 -4.31
CA VAL A 370 -19.29 -24.83 -5.16
C VAL A 370 -19.56 -23.50 -4.46
N LYS A 371 -19.92 -23.52 -3.17
CA LYS A 371 -20.12 -22.30 -2.35
C LYS A 371 -18.85 -21.45 -2.32
N ASN A 372 -17.71 -22.08 -2.03
CA ASN A 372 -16.41 -21.40 -1.94
C ASN A 372 -15.96 -20.86 -3.31
N ALA A 373 -16.06 -21.64 -4.38
CA ALA A 373 -15.73 -21.15 -5.73
C ALA A 373 -16.55 -19.92 -6.10
N ALA A 374 -17.87 -19.96 -5.87
CA ALA A 374 -18.75 -18.85 -6.16
C ALA A 374 -18.42 -17.61 -5.29
N LEU A 375 -18.19 -17.79 -3.99
CA LEU A 375 -17.79 -16.70 -3.08
C LEU A 375 -16.56 -15.95 -3.61
N PHE A 376 -15.46 -16.66 -3.88
CA PHE A 376 -14.23 -16.05 -4.35
C PHE A 376 -14.36 -15.49 -5.78
N TYR A 377 -15.16 -16.13 -6.65
CA TYR A 377 -15.47 -15.62 -7.99
C TYR A 377 -16.22 -14.28 -7.96
N LEU A 378 -17.12 -14.10 -6.97
CA LEU A 378 -17.91 -12.88 -6.77
C LEU A 378 -17.10 -11.71 -6.21
N LEU A 379 -16.02 -11.97 -5.46
CA LEU A 379 -15.12 -10.91 -4.96
C LEU A 379 -14.61 -10.02 -6.10
N HIS A 380 -14.36 -10.60 -7.28
CA HIS A 380 -13.90 -9.86 -8.45
C HIS A 380 -14.90 -8.80 -8.95
N ALA A 381 -16.20 -8.99 -8.70
CA ALA A 381 -17.23 -8.02 -9.05
C ALA A 381 -17.39 -6.92 -7.99
N MET A 382 -17.03 -7.20 -6.73
CA MET A 382 -17.02 -6.23 -5.64
C MET A 382 -15.89 -5.19 -5.80
N PHE A 383 -14.74 -5.62 -6.32
CA PHE A 383 -13.61 -4.73 -6.58
C PHE A 383 -13.64 -4.19 -8.00
N ALA A 384 -13.73 -2.86 -8.16
CA ALA A 384 -13.57 -2.22 -9.45
C ALA A 384 -12.14 -2.42 -9.97
N GLN A 385 -11.97 -2.97 -11.18
CA GLN A 385 -10.65 -3.21 -11.75
C GLN A 385 -9.94 -1.87 -12.00
N THR A 386 -8.85 -1.62 -11.25
CA THR A 386 -8.07 -0.38 -11.39
C THR A 386 -6.92 -0.50 -12.37
N SER A 387 -6.41 -1.71 -12.56
CA SER A 387 -5.31 -2.01 -13.47
C SER A 387 -5.75 -1.89 -14.94
N ARG A 388 -4.81 -1.54 -15.83
CA ARG A 388 -5.08 -1.31 -17.25
C ARG A 388 -4.20 -2.18 -18.14
N LYS A 389 -4.75 -2.64 -19.26
CA LYS A 389 -4.04 -3.29 -20.36
C LYS A 389 -3.92 -2.36 -21.55
N VAL A 390 -2.88 -2.57 -22.35
CA VAL A 390 -2.74 -1.95 -23.66
C VAL A 390 -3.45 -2.83 -24.68
N THR A 391 -4.37 -2.25 -25.44
CA THR A 391 -5.05 -2.89 -26.56
C THR A 391 -4.74 -2.12 -27.83
N THR A 392 -4.59 -2.82 -28.95
CA THR A 392 -4.43 -2.17 -30.26
C THR A 392 -5.74 -2.27 -31.01
N ASP A 393 -6.26 -1.14 -31.51
CA ASP A 393 -7.45 -1.15 -32.36
C ASP A 393 -7.13 -1.63 -33.79
N SER A 394 -8.17 -1.78 -34.61
CA SER A 394 -8.06 -2.19 -36.02
C SER A 394 -7.15 -1.27 -36.85
N ASN A 395 -6.92 -0.04 -36.37
CA ASN A 395 -6.12 0.96 -37.06
C ASN A 395 -4.68 1.02 -36.51
N GLY A 396 -4.28 0.05 -35.67
CA GLY A 396 -2.94 -0.02 -35.09
C GLY A 396 -2.71 0.93 -33.91
N LYS A 397 -3.73 1.68 -33.46
CA LYS A 397 -3.57 2.62 -32.36
C LYS A 397 -3.68 1.92 -31.02
N LYS A 398 -2.67 2.17 -30.17
CA LYS A 398 -2.60 1.66 -28.79
C LYS A 398 -3.54 2.47 -27.90
N ASN A 399 -4.47 1.78 -27.28
CA ASN A 399 -5.41 2.29 -26.29
C ASN A 399 -5.14 1.64 -24.93
N MET A 400 -5.35 2.38 -23.84
CA MET A 400 -5.26 1.83 -22.48
C MET A 400 -6.66 1.58 -21.94
N VAL A 401 -7.02 0.31 -21.79
CA VAL A 401 -8.34 -0.12 -21.31
C VAL A 401 -8.19 -0.77 -19.94
N LYS A 402 -9.15 -0.57 -19.05
CA LYS A 402 -9.17 -1.29 -17.76
C LYS A 402 -9.40 -2.78 -18.00
N TYR A 403 -8.85 -3.62 -17.11
CA TYR A 403 -9.27 -5.02 -17.09
C TYR A 403 -10.76 -5.10 -16.76
N SER A 404 -11.44 -6.08 -17.33
CA SER A 404 -12.84 -6.40 -17.02
C SER A 404 -12.95 -7.27 -15.76
N ILE A 405 -14.16 -7.40 -15.22
CA ILE A 405 -14.46 -8.40 -14.16
C ILE A 405 -14.03 -9.79 -14.60
N LYS A 406 -14.32 -10.14 -15.86
CA LYS A 406 -13.96 -11.44 -16.41
C LYS A 406 -12.44 -11.63 -16.54
N ASP A 407 -11.70 -10.61 -16.98
CA ASP A 407 -10.22 -10.66 -16.99
C ASP A 407 -9.66 -10.91 -15.59
N SER A 408 -10.27 -10.31 -14.55
CA SER A 408 -9.88 -10.51 -13.16
C SER A 408 -10.17 -11.94 -12.70
N GLN A 409 -11.38 -12.44 -12.97
CA GLN A 409 -11.81 -13.81 -12.65
C GLN A 409 -10.91 -14.84 -13.33
N ASP A 410 -10.65 -14.70 -14.63
CA ASP A 410 -9.84 -15.64 -15.41
C ASP A 410 -8.35 -15.64 -15.04
N SER A 411 -7.88 -14.61 -14.33
CA SER A 411 -6.53 -14.59 -13.75
C SER A 411 -6.44 -15.24 -12.38
N PHE A 412 -7.57 -15.67 -11.81
CA PHE A 412 -7.68 -16.23 -10.46
C PHE A 412 -8.20 -17.66 -10.50
N ILE A 413 -9.37 -17.87 -11.11
CA ILE A 413 -10.03 -19.17 -11.25
C ILE A 413 -10.64 -19.33 -12.65
N VAL A 414 -10.30 -20.43 -13.32
CA VAL A 414 -10.75 -20.75 -14.67
C VAL A 414 -11.51 -22.08 -14.67
N PHE A 415 -12.68 -22.09 -15.30
CA PHE A 415 -13.48 -23.32 -15.49
C PHE A 415 -13.29 -23.84 -16.92
N LYS A 416 -13.04 -25.14 -17.06
CA LYS A 416 -12.90 -25.84 -18.34
C LYS A 416 -13.63 -27.16 -18.31
N GLU A 417 -14.52 -27.39 -19.27
CA GLU A 417 -15.42 -28.55 -19.27
C GLU A 417 -14.69 -29.91 -19.39
N SER A 418 -13.49 -29.90 -19.98
CA SER A 418 -12.65 -31.08 -20.21
C SER A 418 -11.15 -30.80 -20.07
N VAL A 419 -10.36 -31.87 -20.02
CA VAL A 419 -8.89 -31.82 -19.94
C VAL A 419 -8.29 -31.23 -21.22
N GLU A 420 -8.89 -31.52 -22.38
CA GLU A 420 -8.46 -30.98 -23.68
C GLU A 420 -8.67 -29.46 -23.73
N ALA A 421 -9.82 -28.97 -23.26
CA ALA A 421 -10.11 -27.54 -23.17
C ALA A 421 -9.15 -26.81 -22.21
N GLN A 422 -8.72 -27.50 -21.15
CA GLN A 422 -7.67 -27.03 -20.25
C GLN A 422 -6.32 -26.93 -20.96
N GLN A 423 -5.88 -27.97 -21.67
CA GLN A 423 -4.59 -27.96 -22.36
C GLN A 423 -4.50 -26.84 -23.39
N HIS A 424 -5.54 -26.70 -24.23
CA HIS A 424 -5.62 -25.63 -25.22
C HIS A 424 -5.59 -24.24 -24.57
N HIS A 425 -6.23 -24.06 -23.42
CA HIS A 425 -6.16 -22.80 -22.68
C HIS A 425 -4.73 -22.47 -22.21
N LEU A 426 -4.00 -23.47 -21.70
CA LEU A 426 -2.62 -23.31 -21.26
C LEU A 426 -1.68 -22.98 -22.44
N GLU A 427 -1.88 -23.63 -23.58
CA GLU A 427 -1.15 -23.31 -24.81
C GLU A 427 -1.38 -21.86 -25.26
N GLN A 428 -2.64 -21.41 -25.24
CA GLN A 428 -2.96 -20.01 -25.53
C GLN A 428 -2.28 -19.04 -24.58
N LEU A 429 -2.17 -19.36 -23.29
CA LEU A 429 -1.45 -18.53 -22.33
C LEU A 429 0.06 -18.51 -22.62
N ARG A 430 0.66 -19.66 -22.90
CA ARG A 430 2.10 -19.77 -23.25
C ARG A 430 2.44 -18.99 -24.51
N ASN A 431 1.57 -19.05 -25.53
CA ASN A 431 1.74 -18.33 -26.79
C ASN A 431 1.73 -16.80 -26.65
N ARG A 432 1.27 -16.25 -25.50
CA ARG A 432 1.35 -14.81 -25.23
C ARG A 432 2.76 -14.35 -24.87
N GLY A 433 3.68 -15.26 -24.52
CA GLY A 433 5.05 -14.93 -24.13
C GLY A 433 5.16 -14.13 -22.82
N ILE A 434 4.12 -14.13 -21.99
CA ILE A 434 4.10 -13.46 -20.69
C ILE A 434 4.15 -14.54 -19.61
N PRO A 435 4.93 -14.38 -18.53
CA PRO A 435 4.94 -15.31 -17.41
C PRO A 435 3.54 -15.56 -16.87
N ILE A 436 3.17 -16.84 -16.75
CA ILE A 436 1.88 -17.26 -16.23
C ILE A 436 1.98 -17.30 -14.70
N GLN A 437 1.25 -16.42 -14.03
CA GLN A 437 1.16 -16.42 -12.59
C GLN A 437 0.34 -17.62 -12.09
N PRO A 438 0.58 -18.12 -10.87
CA PRO A 438 -0.23 -19.18 -10.27
C PRO A 438 -1.73 -18.85 -10.30
N PHE A 439 -2.54 -19.82 -10.70
CA PHE A 439 -3.99 -19.68 -10.73
C PHE A 439 -4.68 -21.03 -10.53
N ILE A 440 -5.98 -20.98 -10.23
CA ILE A 440 -6.81 -22.14 -9.98
C ILE A 440 -7.49 -22.55 -11.29
N LEU A 441 -7.43 -23.82 -11.63
CA LEU A 441 -8.15 -24.38 -12.76
C LEU A 441 -9.10 -25.47 -12.26
N ILE A 442 -10.38 -25.33 -12.57
CA ILE A 442 -11.41 -26.31 -12.26
C ILE A 442 -11.84 -27.01 -13.54
N VAL A 443 -11.70 -28.33 -13.56
CA VAL A 443 -12.26 -29.17 -14.62
C VAL A 443 -13.74 -29.41 -14.30
N GLY A 444 -14.63 -29.02 -15.20
CA GLY A 444 -16.07 -28.98 -15.02
C GLY A 444 -16.62 -27.55 -15.05
N THR A 445 -17.76 -27.36 -14.40
CA THR A 445 -18.46 -26.06 -14.30
C THR A 445 -18.45 -25.55 -12.86
N MET A 446 -18.91 -24.31 -12.64
CA MET A 446 -19.05 -23.74 -11.30
C MET A 446 -19.82 -24.68 -10.35
N ASN A 447 -20.91 -25.26 -10.84
CA ASN A 447 -21.84 -26.10 -10.07
C ASN A 447 -21.42 -27.57 -10.03
N VAL A 448 -20.66 -28.05 -11.02
CA VAL A 448 -20.24 -29.45 -11.14
C VAL A 448 -18.74 -29.50 -11.35
N GLN A 449 -18.00 -29.60 -10.24
CA GLN A 449 -16.54 -29.59 -10.22
C GLN A 449 -16.03 -31.03 -10.19
N LYS A 450 -15.30 -31.45 -11.24
CA LYS A 450 -14.72 -32.79 -11.35
C LYS A 450 -13.32 -32.83 -10.74
N GLU A 451 -12.51 -31.82 -11.02
CA GLU A 451 -11.16 -31.69 -10.47
C GLU A 451 -10.85 -30.23 -10.13
N ILE A 452 -10.11 -30.03 -9.04
CA ILE A 452 -9.59 -28.73 -8.62
C ILE A 452 -8.08 -28.79 -8.70
N LEU A 453 -7.50 -27.97 -9.56
CA LEU A 453 -6.08 -27.97 -9.87
C LEU A 453 -5.48 -26.59 -9.60
N VAL A 454 -4.24 -26.56 -9.15
CA VAL A 454 -3.42 -25.32 -9.07
C VAL A 454 -2.35 -25.40 -10.14
N TYR A 455 -2.36 -24.44 -11.06
CA TYR A 455 -1.29 -24.30 -12.04
C TYR A 455 -0.12 -23.54 -11.41
N PHE A 456 1.09 -24.09 -11.55
CA PHE A 456 2.32 -23.40 -11.20
C PHE A 456 3.43 -23.78 -12.17
N ASP A 457 3.96 -22.78 -12.90
CA ASP A 457 5.00 -22.91 -13.90
C ASP A 457 4.69 -23.96 -15.00
N SER A 458 4.96 -25.23 -14.74
CA SER A 458 4.72 -26.35 -15.66
C SER A 458 3.96 -27.52 -15.01
N VAL A 459 3.64 -27.44 -13.71
CA VAL A 459 2.95 -28.49 -12.95
C VAL A 459 1.50 -28.09 -12.64
N MET A 460 0.64 -29.12 -12.52
CA MET A 460 -0.73 -29.01 -12.03
C MET A 460 -0.88 -29.80 -10.73
N TYR A 461 -1.02 -29.11 -9.60
CA TYR A 461 -1.29 -29.78 -8.33
C TYR A 461 -2.77 -30.07 -8.20
N LYS A 462 -3.13 -31.35 -8.10
CA LYS A 462 -4.51 -31.76 -7.79
C LYS A 462 -4.77 -31.63 -6.30
N VAL A 463 -5.82 -30.90 -5.94
CA VAL A 463 -6.28 -30.70 -4.57
C VAL A 463 -7.77 -30.99 -4.45
N HIS A 464 -8.26 -31.15 -3.23
CA HIS A 464 -9.64 -31.59 -2.97
C HIS A 464 -10.59 -30.47 -2.55
N SER A 465 -10.07 -29.26 -2.28
CA SER A 465 -10.92 -28.12 -1.94
C SER A 465 -10.47 -26.80 -2.57
N VAL A 466 -11.44 -25.91 -2.80
CA VAL A 466 -11.18 -24.56 -3.33
C VAL A 466 -10.39 -23.71 -2.34
N LEU A 467 -10.67 -23.86 -1.04
CA LEU A 467 -9.87 -23.17 -0.01
C LEU A 467 -8.41 -23.61 -0.05
N ARG A 468 -8.18 -24.92 -0.24
CA ARG A 468 -6.82 -25.45 -0.38
C ARG A 468 -6.13 -24.95 -1.65
N SER A 469 -6.85 -24.84 -2.78
CA SER A 469 -6.24 -24.31 -4.00
C SER A 469 -5.83 -22.84 -3.85
N ILE A 470 -6.65 -22.03 -3.18
CA ILE A 470 -6.32 -20.63 -2.84
C ILE A 470 -5.12 -20.55 -1.91
N GLU A 471 -5.08 -21.38 -0.85
CA GLU A 471 -3.95 -21.44 0.08
C GLU A 471 -2.65 -21.81 -0.65
N VAL A 472 -2.67 -22.83 -1.50
CA VAL A 472 -1.48 -23.25 -2.27
C VAL A 472 -1.01 -22.12 -3.19
N CYS A 473 -1.91 -21.48 -3.96
CA CYS A 473 -1.54 -20.31 -4.76
C CYS A 473 -0.92 -19.20 -3.90
N PHE A 474 -1.54 -18.87 -2.77
CA PHE A 474 -1.05 -17.86 -1.85
C PHE A 474 0.37 -18.17 -1.34
N LYS A 475 0.61 -19.41 -0.91
CA LYS A 475 1.92 -19.87 -0.46
C LYS A 475 2.97 -19.82 -1.56
N ILE A 476 2.61 -20.17 -2.80
CA ILE A 476 3.50 -20.08 -3.97
C ILE A 476 3.90 -18.62 -4.22
N PHE A 477 2.95 -17.68 -4.22
CA PHE A 477 3.25 -16.26 -4.40
C PHE A 477 4.27 -15.75 -3.38
N HIS A 478 4.09 -16.12 -2.11
CA HIS A 478 4.92 -15.64 -1.01
C HIS A 478 6.27 -16.36 -0.92
N LEU A 479 6.29 -17.70 -1.06
CA LEU A 479 7.52 -18.49 -0.97
C LEU A 479 8.53 -18.13 -2.08
N PHE A 480 8.04 -17.94 -3.31
CA PHE A 480 8.88 -17.62 -4.46
C PHE A 480 8.92 -16.13 -4.80
N ASN A 481 8.34 -15.27 -3.94
CA ASN A 481 8.29 -13.82 -4.11
C ASN A 481 7.78 -13.39 -5.50
N LEU A 482 6.66 -13.96 -5.92
CA LEU A 482 6.01 -13.68 -7.19
C LEU A 482 5.03 -12.51 -7.04
N GLU A 483 4.91 -11.69 -8.07
CA GLU A 483 3.86 -10.67 -8.13
C GLU A 483 2.49 -11.32 -8.35
N TYR A 484 1.46 -10.79 -7.67
CA TYR A 484 0.09 -11.17 -7.98
C TYR A 484 -0.29 -10.80 -9.43
N PRO A 485 -1.16 -11.59 -10.10
CA PRO A 485 -1.65 -11.24 -11.43
C PRO A 485 -2.26 -9.84 -11.42
N SER A 486 -1.80 -8.96 -12.31
CA SER A 486 -2.22 -7.55 -12.31
C SER A 486 -3.73 -7.34 -12.45
N GLN A 487 -4.44 -8.31 -13.03
CA GLN A 487 -5.88 -8.34 -13.22
C GLN A 487 -6.64 -8.63 -11.91
N SER A 488 -6.09 -9.45 -11.02
CA SER A 488 -6.70 -9.87 -9.74
C SER A 488 -5.90 -9.45 -8.51
N ALA A 489 -4.88 -8.60 -8.66
CA ALA A 489 -3.99 -8.19 -7.58
C ALA A 489 -4.72 -7.65 -6.33
N ILE A 490 -5.80 -6.87 -6.52
CA ILE A 490 -6.61 -6.37 -5.40
C ILE A 490 -7.36 -7.48 -4.66
N VAL A 491 -7.78 -8.55 -5.36
CA VAL A 491 -8.45 -9.72 -4.77
C VAL A 491 -7.45 -10.56 -4.00
N TRP A 492 -6.26 -10.82 -4.57
CA TRP A 492 -5.19 -11.52 -3.86
C TRP A 492 -4.72 -10.75 -2.62
N GLN A 493 -4.59 -9.43 -2.71
CA GLN A 493 -4.23 -8.62 -1.55
C GLN A 493 -5.37 -8.52 -0.52
N PHE A 494 -6.63 -8.58 -0.94
CA PHE A 494 -7.75 -8.79 -0.03
C PHE A 494 -7.62 -10.11 0.73
N ILE A 495 -7.33 -11.20 0.02
CA ILE A 495 -7.12 -12.52 0.63
C ILE A 495 -5.96 -12.49 1.63
N GLN A 496 -4.85 -11.88 1.24
CA GLN A 496 -3.66 -11.69 2.08
C GLN A 496 -4.01 -11.02 3.42
N LYS A 497 -4.77 -9.92 3.39
CA LYS A 497 -5.07 -9.13 4.58
C LYS A 497 -6.22 -9.70 5.40
N TYR A 498 -7.29 -10.14 4.75
CA TYR A 498 -8.51 -10.53 5.42
C TYR A 498 -8.49 -11.98 5.93
N PHE A 499 -7.97 -12.91 5.13
CA PHE A 499 -7.92 -14.32 5.52
C PHE A 499 -6.61 -14.68 6.23
N PHE A 500 -5.46 -14.29 5.66
CA PHE A 500 -4.14 -14.66 6.19
C PHE A 500 -3.56 -13.63 7.19
N CYS A 501 -4.17 -12.45 7.33
CA CYS A 501 -3.71 -11.37 8.20
C CYS A 501 -2.27 -10.89 7.91
N VAL A 502 -1.78 -11.11 6.70
CA VAL A 502 -0.42 -10.75 6.27
C VAL A 502 -0.39 -9.32 5.73
N HIS A 503 0.56 -8.52 6.24
CA HIS A 503 0.79 -7.15 5.83
C HIS A 503 2.23 -6.97 5.37
N SER A 504 2.43 -6.27 4.26
CA SER A 504 3.77 -6.02 3.71
C SER A 504 3.97 -4.55 3.41
N ARG A 505 5.20 -4.04 3.60
CA ARG A 505 5.58 -2.67 3.17
C ARG A 505 5.51 -2.49 1.65
N TYR A 506 5.50 -3.59 0.90
CA TYR A 506 5.42 -3.62 -0.56
C TYR A 506 3.98 -3.74 -1.08
N ASP A 507 3.01 -3.80 -0.18
CA ASP A 507 1.58 -3.85 -0.50
C ASP A 507 1.17 -2.73 -1.45
N THR A 508 0.39 -3.08 -2.48
CA THR A 508 -0.14 -2.07 -3.38
C THR A 508 -1.19 -1.22 -2.65
N PRO A 509 -1.09 0.12 -2.72
CA PRO A 509 -2.07 1.01 -2.10
C PRO A 509 -3.38 1.02 -2.89
N PHE A 510 -4.39 0.31 -2.40
CA PHE A 510 -5.75 0.27 -2.93
C PHE A 510 -6.74 0.91 -1.95
N PRO A 511 -7.17 2.18 -2.17
CA PRO A 511 -8.16 2.83 -1.32
C PRO A 511 -9.47 2.05 -1.18
N LYS A 512 -9.93 1.41 -2.26
CA LYS A 512 -11.14 0.58 -2.23
C LYS A 512 -10.97 -0.67 -1.37
N LEU A 513 -9.77 -1.27 -1.34
CA LEU A 513 -9.48 -2.40 -0.47
C LEU A 513 -9.57 -1.99 1.00
N VAL A 514 -8.93 -0.87 1.36
CA VAL A 514 -8.97 -0.33 2.73
C VAL A 514 -10.41 -0.03 3.16
N GLN A 515 -11.22 0.55 2.27
CA GLN A 515 -12.64 0.76 2.51
C GLN A 515 -13.39 -0.54 2.83
N ILE A 516 -13.24 -1.56 1.98
CA ILE A 516 -13.94 -2.83 2.11
C ILE A 516 -13.50 -3.57 3.39
N LEU A 517 -12.22 -3.55 3.72
CA LEU A 517 -11.71 -4.15 4.96
C LEU A 517 -12.31 -3.46 6.20
N ALA A 518 -12.46 -2.14 6.18
CA ALA A 518 -13.11 -1.43 7.27
C ALA A 518 -14.61 -1.74 7.37
N GLU A 519 -15.32 -1.82 6.23
CA GLU A 519 -16.74 -2.20 6.18
C GLU A 519 -16.99 -3.64 6.69
N LEU A 520 -16.01 -4.56 6.56
CA LEU A 520 -16.11 -5.93 7.10
C LEU A 520 -15.77 -6.05 8.60
N ASN A 521 -15.09 -5.04 9.16
CA ASN A 521 -14.71 -4.98 10.57
C ASN A 521 -15.70 -4.18 11.42
N GLN A 522 -16.66 -3.49 10.79
CA GLN A 522 -17.84 -2.90 11.42
C GLN A 522 -18.91 -3.98 11.63
#